data_AF-G8ZUS2-F1
#
_entry.id   AF-G8ZUS2-F1
#
_cell.length_a   1.000
_cell.length_b   1.000
_cell.length_c   1.000
_cell.angle_alpha   90.00
_cell.angle_beta   90.00
_cell.angle_gamma   90.00
#
_symmetry.space_group_name_H-M   'P 1'
#
loop_
_entity.id
_entity.type
_entity.pdbx_description
1 polymer ?
#
loop_
_entity_poly.entity_id
_entity_poly.type
_entity_poly.pdbx_seq_one_letter_code
_entity_poly.pdbx_strand_id
1 'polypeptide(L)'
;MGKSKKRSRASKARLNPIGGGKDTHSKDNALVTKKVQPLLEKLHSAVPNDRAMALGSISVLCEDTHMRKLLLKEKLVHIVLSKLLTDNNTEIVVESFGLLRNLSLEEGYDVSIHLWRSDIWKSIDQGFGKLLESLTALQASEEQNSKSSTESRRLLFDYADNLLSLVVALGNGADEILQQLLEAPKLERLFEVIARLLQYGVTKLPLSVFNTVLDLLYDFSSESFDFIDAVTNNSFLSAFVKSLPEQINTPAFNELTKVLIQGIYLQFLDMDITYQQANEITHTVCDSVKDIDFEQVKSDLSTASHDEELAQTKDSQVAQKIKDYTKARISAMMKLQSIEIAIDLITATTEIVASIYEEKKKPLPNALLETVTVYLPEIFQHLSRDFSSRILIAWNNMLWLYLTLEINFFELNENYKNLWEFVNTVDEKQLDLKLGKLSVTWALLKTIALQSEPAKWLSEFQLVNNEAFANSLIENYKKDMSDQDILPENSIELGQRYIGILSTYASFQHQIQINELIGKFILEQLCGPKLPAELLIEFTNSLFEIYGDENFDYNKPVFVQCGFLKILETNVVPHLKAQFKFVDRNKNSQLKDRCSECFNTLESFIHYKKNE
;
A
#
# COMPACT_ATOMS: atom_id res chain seq x y z
N MET A 1 12.34 -8.97 6.23
CA MET A 1 10.97 -8.44 6.45
C MET A 1 10.46 -7.83 5.17
N GLY A 2 9.16 -7.97 4.88
CA GLY A 2 8.55 -7.22 3.79
C GLY A 2 8.44 -5.78 4.26
N LYS A 3 9.15 -4.84 3.63
CA LYS A 3 8.94 -3.43 3.95
C LYS A 3 7.51 -3.11 3.56
N SER A 4 6.71 -2.53 4.46
CA SER A 4 5.53 -1.79 4.05
C SER A 4 5.97 -0.80 2.97
N LYS A 5 5.67 -1.09 1.69
CA LYS A 5 6.01 -0.20 0.56
C LYS A 5 5.46 1.16 0.95
N LYS A 6 6.32 2.19 0.99
CA LYS A 6 6.04 3.61 1.29
C LYS A 6 4.62 3.82 1.84
N ARG A 7 4.52 4.13 3.13
CA ARG A 7 3.34 4.21 4.04
C ARG A 7 2.12 5.03 3.55
N SER A 8 2.14 5.48 2.30
CA SER A 8 1.13 6.25 1.58
C SER A 8 0.15 5.41 0.77
N ARG A 9 -1.08 5.91 0.74
CA ARG A 9 -2.27 5.26 0.17
C ARG A 9 -2.23 5.09 -1.36
N ALA A 10 -1.40 5.86 -2.08
CA ALA A 10 -1.43 5.84 -3.55
C ALA A 10 -0.63 4.72 -4.20
N SER A 11 0.14 3.91 -3.46
CA SER A 11 0.85 2.78 -4.08
C SER A 11 -0.11 1.73 -4.67
N LYS A 12 -1.38 1.69 -4.20
CA LYS A 12 -2.44 0.81 -4.72
C LYS A 12 -2.94 1.18 -6.13
N ALA A 13 -2.81 2.44 -6.56
CA ALA A 13 -3.31 2.89 -7.87
C ALA A 13 -2.39 2.50 -9.05
N ARG A 14 -1.25 1.84 -8.80
CA ARG A 14 -0.32 1.36 -9.84
C ARG A 14 -0.82 0.10 -10.60
N LEU A 15 -2.11 -0.21 -10.54
CA LEU A 15 -2.71 -1.35 -11.23
C LEU A 15 -3.21 -0.93 -12.62
N ASN A 16 -2.37 -1.10 -13.63
CA ASN A 16 -2.74 -1.00 -15.03
C ASN A 16 -3.42 -2.30 -15.50
N PRO A 17 -4.67 -2.29 -16.02
CA PRO A 17 -5.22 -3.40 -16.77
C PRO A 17 -5.30 -3.00 -18.25
N ILE A 18 -4.33 -3.43 -19.06
CA ILE A 18 -4.50 -3.49 -20.52
C ILE A 18 -4.95 -4.91 -20.85
N GLY A 19 -6.24 -5.06 -21.11
CA GLY A 19 -6.82 -6.28 -21.64
C GLY A 19 -8.27 -6.06 -22.05
N GLY A 20 -8.53 -5.92 -23.35
CA GLY A 20 -9.90 -5.82 -23.87
C GLY A 20 -9.96 -5.70 -25.39
N GLY A 21 -10.43 -6.77 -26.04
CA GLY A 21 -10.41 -7.00 -27.49
C GLY A 21 -11.30 -6.11 -28.37
N LYS A 22 -11.14 -6.31 -29.68
CA LYS A 22 -11.62 -5.48 -30.82
C LYS A 22 -13.14 -5.20 -30.93
N ASP A 23 -14.01 -5.77 -30.09
CA ASP A 23 -15.48 -5.60 -30.18
C ASP A 23 -16.07 -4.51 -29.26
N THR A 24 -15.27 -3.85 -28.41
CA THR A 24 -15.71 -2.81 -27.46
C THR A 24 -15.94 -1.43 -28.11
N HIS A 25 -15.17 -1.06 -29.14
CA HIS A 25 -15.16 0.29 -29.71
C HIS A 25 -16.52 0.79 -30.26
N SER A 26 -17.37 -0.11 -30.79
CA SER A 26 -18.68 0.25 -31.34
C SER A 26 -19.68 0.66 -30.24
N LYS A 27 -19.67 -0.05 -29.11
CA LYS A 27 -20.54 0.24 -27.96
C LYS A 27 -20.09 1.51 -27.24
N ASP A 28 -18.79 1.73 -27.15
CA ASP A 28 -18.20 2.91 -26.51
C ASP A 28 -18.59 4.19 -27.27
N ASN A 29 -18.52 4.19 -28.61
CA ASN A 29 -18.92 5.35 -29.41
C ASN A 29 -20.40 5.73 -29.21
N ALA A 30 -21.28 4.74 -29.09
CA ALA A 30 -22.70 4.98 -28.83
C ALA A 30 -22.95 5.53 -27.42
N LEU A 31 -22.23 5.03 -26.41
CA LEU A 31 -22.26 5.53 -25.04
C LEU A 31 -21.73 6.96 -24.93
N VAL A 32 -20.61 7.26 -25.60
CA VAL A 32 -20.03 8.60 -25.63
C VAL A 32 -21.01 9.60 -26.21
N THR A 33 -21.55 9.31 -27.39
CA THR A 33 -22.47 10.22 -28.10
C THR A 33 -23.78 10.44 -27.32
N LYS A 34 -24.33 9.39 -26.71
CA LYS A 34 -25.65 9.47 -26.06
C LYS A 34 -25.61 9.99 -24.63
N LYS A 35 -24.51 9.80 -23.89
CA LYS A 35 -24.45 10.07 -22.44
C LYS A 35 -23.31 10.99 -22.04
N VAL A 36 -22.10 10.78 -22.55
CA VAL A 36 -20.91 11.55 -22.15
C VAL A 36 -20.95 12.95 -22.75
N GLN A 37 -21.06 13.04 -24.07
CA GLN A 37 -20.97 14.32 -24.79
C GLN A 37 -22.07 15.32 -24.38
N PRO A 38 -23.34 14.94 -24.19
CA PRO A 38 -24.36 15.87 -23.70
C PRO A 38 -24.07 16.44 -22.31
N LEU A 39 -23.44 15.66 -21.42
CA LEU A 39 -23.05 16.16 -20.10
C LEU A 39 -21.89 17.15 -20.19
N LEU A 40 -20.90 16.87 -21.03
CA LEU A 40 -19.77 17.78 -21.27
C LEU A 40 -20.23 19.10 -21.91
N GLU A 41 -21.17 19.05 -22.85
CA GLU A 41 -21.78 20.25 -23.43
C GLU A 41 -22.52 21.08 -22.38
N LYS A 42 -23.23 20.43 -21.45
CA LYS A 42 -23.91 21.11 -20.34
C LYS A 42 -22.94 21.80 -19.37
N LEU A 43 -21.70 21.33 -19.21
CA LEU A 43 -20.67 22.05 -18.44
C LEU A 43 -20.32 23.41 -19.06
N HIS A 44 -20.59 23.61 -20.36
CA HIS A 44 -20.43 24.89 -21.03
C HIS A 44 -21.70 25.76 -21.01
N SER A 45 -22.81 25.30 -20.41
CA SER A 45 -24.06 26.07 -20.32
C SER A 45 -23.83 27.42 -19.64
N ALA A 46 -24.49 28.46 -20.14
CA ALA A 46 -24.50 29.77 -19.48
C ALA A 46 -25.23 29.71 -18.13
N VAL A 47 -26.13 28.75 -17.93
CA VAL A 47 -26.94 28.60 -16.72
C VAL A 47 -26.15 27.85 -15.64
N PRO A 48 -25.91 28.46 -14.46
CA PRO A 48 -25.13 27.80 -13.40
C PRO A 48 -25.73 26.48 -12.92
N ASN A 49 -27.07 26.41 -12.83
CA ASN A 49 -27.75 25.18 -12.40
C ASN A 49 -27.53 24.00 -13.35
N ASP A 50 -27.50 24.24 -14.66
CA ASP A 50 -27.21 23.19 -15.65
C ASP A 50 -25.79 22.65 -15.49
N ARG A 51 -24.83 23.55 -15.23
CA ARG A 51 -23.44 23.19 -14.98
C ARG A 51 -23.29 22.37 -13.70
N ALA A 52 -23.90 22.82 -12.61
CA ALA A 52 -23.89 22.10 -11.33
C ALA A 52 -24.50 20.69 -11.46
N MET A 53 -25.68 20.57 -12.09
CA MET A 53 -26.31 19.26 -12.33
C MET A 53 -25.44 18.34 -13.20
N ALA A 54 -24.82 18.87 -14.25
CA ALA A 54 -23.92 18.10 -15.10
C ALA A 54 -22.64 17.68 -14.36
N LEU A 55 -22.05 18.57 -13.56
CA LEU A 55 -20.87 18.30 -12.74
C LEU A 55 -21.14 17.20 -11.72
N GLY A 56 -22.23 17.30 -10.94
CA GLY A 56 -22.63 16.27 -10.00
C GLY A 56 -22.88 14.91 -10.68
N SER A 57 -23.54 14.91 -11.85
CA SER A 57 -23.75 13.69 -12.63
C SER A 57 -22.45 13.07 -13.12
N ILE A 58 -21.49 13.88 -13.57
CA ILE A 58 -20.17 13.43 -14.02
C ILE A 58 -19.38 12.85 -12.84
N SER A 59 -19.41 13.49 -11.67
CA SER A 59 -18.74 13.01 -10.47
C SER A 59 -19.18 11.60 -10.07
N VAL A 60 -20.49 11.32 -10.15
CA VAL A 60 -21.03 9.97 -9.89
C VAL A 60 -20.62 8.99 -10.99
N LEU A 61 -20.65 9.39 -12.26
CA LEU A 61 -20.23 8.52 -13.36
C LEU A 61 -18.74 8.17 -13.31
N CYS A 62 -17.91 9.05 -12.75
CA CYS A 62 -16.48 8.79 -12.56
C CYS A 62 -16.20 7.73 -11.50
N GLU A 63 -17.17 7.28 -10.71
CA GLU A 63 -16.98 6.13 -9.80
C GLU A 63 -16.77 4.83 -10.58
N ASP A 64 -17.38 4.70 -11.77
CA ASP A 64 -17.17 3.57 -12.66
C ASP A 64 -15.90 3.75 -13.50
N THR A 65 -15.00 2.75 -13.46
CA THR A 65 -13.70 2.80 -14.16
C THR A 65 -13.85 3.00 -15.66
N HIS A 66 -14.84 2.38 -16.29
CA HIS A 66 -15.02 2.45 -17.73
C HIS A 66 -15.52 3.84 -18.15
N MET A 67 -16.56 4.36 -17.48
CA MET A 67 -17.09 5.70 -17.72
C MET A 67 -16.07 6.79 -17.43
N ARG A 68 -15.30 6.65 -16.34
CA ARG A 68 -14.20 7.56 -16.00
C ARG A 68 -13.17 7.65 -17.13
N LYS A 69 -12.72 6.52 -17.66
CA LYS A 69 -11.76 6.48 -18.79
C LYS A 69 -12.31 7.13 -20.06
N LEU A 70 -13.61 6.98 -20.36
CA LEU A 70 -14.25 7.65 -21.49
C LEU A 70 -14.31 9.18 -21.29
N LEU A 71 -14.72 9.63 -20.11
CA LEU A 71 -14.76 11.06 -19.76
C LEU A 71 -13.39 11.73 -19.85
N LEU A 72 -12.34 11.04 -19.40
CA LEU A 72 -10.95 11.52 -19.51
C LEU A 72 -10.50 11.66 -20.96
N LYS A 73 -10.83 10.69 -21.83
CA LYS A 73 -10.56 10.76 -23.27
C LYS A 73 -11.27 11.94 -23.94
N GLU A 74 -12.47 12.27 -23.48
CA GLU A 74 -13.26 13.41 -23.94
C GLU A 74 -12.88 14.74 -23.26
N LYS A 75 -11.63 14.86 -22.78
CA LYS A 75 -11.03 16.10 -22.26
C LYS A 75 -11.72 16.70 -21.04
N LEU A 76 -12.35 15.87 -20.19
CA LEU A 76 -12.99 16.34 -18.95
C LEU A 76 -12.06 17.23 -18.11
N VAL A 77 -10.81 16.80 -17.87
CA VAL A 77 -9.85 17.55 -17.05
C VAL A 77 -9.62 18.96 -17.60
N HIS A 78 -9.46 19.08 -18.92
CA HIS A 78 -9.27 20.38 -19.56
C HIS A 78 -10.47 21.31 -19.37
N ILE A 79 -11.70 20.78 -19.48
CA ILE A 79 -12.93 21.56 -19.26
C ILE A 79 -12.99 22.06 -17.81
N VAL A 80 -12.69 21.21 -16.84
CA VAL A 80 -12.70 21.58 -15.42
C VAL A 80 -11.69 22.70 -15.15
N LEU A 81 -10.43 22.53 -15.59
CA LEU A 81 -9.35 23.49 -15.38
C LEU A 81 -9.62 24.85 -16.04
N SER A 82 -10.10 24.85 -17.28
CA SER A 82 -10.24 26.08 -18.08
C SER A 82 -11.54 26.85 -17.81
N LYS A 83 -12.57 26.18 -17.30
CA LYS A 83 -13.91 26.78 -17.17
C LYS A 83 -14.45 26.76 -15.75
N LEU A 84 -14.40 25.62 -15.08
CA LEU A 84 -15.16 25.42 -13.84
C LEU A 84 -14.42 25.91 -12.60
N LEU A 85 -13.08 25.83 -12.57
CA LEU A 85 -12.29 26.40 -11.46
C LEU A 85 -12.39 27.93 -11.37
N THR A 86 -12.74 28.59 -12.47
CA THR A 86 -12.93 30.05 -12.54
C THR A 86 -14.42 30.43 -12.65
N ASP A 87 -15.33 29.53 -12.26
CA ASP A 87 -16.77 29.82 -12.29
C ASP A 87 -17.14 30.92 -11.29
N ASN A 88 -18.19 31.68 -11.60
CA ASN A 88 -18.73 32.70 -10.70
C ASN A 88 -19.55 32.07 -9.55
N ASN A 89 -20.03 30.84 -9.71
CA ASN A 89 -20.70 30.11 -8.66
C ASN A 89 -19.68 29.31 -7.82
N THR A 90 -19.53 29.69 -6.55
CA THR A 90 -18.63 29.04 -5.60
C THR A 90 -18.90 27.54 -5.44
N GLU A 91 -20.16 27.10 -5.47
CA GLU A 91 -20.50 25.67 -5.33
C GLU A 91 -19.89 24.84 -6.48
N ILE A 92 -19.98 25.35 -7.72
CA ILE A 92 -19.35 24.71 -8.89
C ILE A 92 -17.83 24.64 -8.72
N VAL A 93 -17.21 25.71 -8.22
CA VAL A 93 -15.76 25.74 -7.98
C VAL A 93 -15.38 24.67 -6.94
N VAL A 94 -16.10 24.61 -5.81
CA VAL A 94 -15.86 23.64 -4.73
C VAL A 94 -16.01 22.20 -5.23
N GLU A 95 -17.11 21.89 -5.93
CA GLU A 95 -17.33 20.56 -6.50
C GLU A 95 -16.29 20.19 -7.57
N SER A 96 -15.80 21.17 -8.33
CA SER A 96 -14.78 20.95 -9.36
C SER A 96 -13.46 20.49 -8.75
N PHE A 97 -13.03 21.09 -7.63
CA PHE A 97 -11.86 20.60 -6.89
C PHE A 97 -12.10 19.19 -6.33
N GLY A 98 -13.31 18.89 -5.84
CA GLY A 98 -13.68 17.54 -5.41
C GLY A 98 -13.61 16.49 -6.53
N LEU A 99 -14.03 16.85 -7.74
CA LEU A 99 -13.89 15.98 -8.92
C LEU A 99 -12.42 15.75 -9.27
N LEU A 100 -11.58 16.80 -9.31
CA LEU A 100 -10.15 16.66 -9.58
C LEU A 100 -9.43 15.80 -8.54
N ARG A 101 -9.80 15.93 -7.26
CA ARG A 101 -9.33 15.05 -6.18
C ARG A 101 -9.66 13.60 -6.49
N ASN A 102 -10.93 13.30 -6.79
CA ASN A 102 -11.36 11.93 -7.08
C ASN A 102 -10.61 11.35 -8.29
N LEU A 103 -10.47 12.13 -9.37
CA LEU A 103 -9.73 11.68 -10.55
C LEU A 103 -8.26 11.40 -10.25
N SER A 104 -7.63 12.20 -9.38
CA SER A 104 -6.23 11.99 -8.97
C SER A 104 -6.07 10.74 -8.11
N LEU A 105 -7.00 10.48 -7.19
CA LEU A 105 -6.99 9.28 -6.34
C LEU A 105 -7.22 8.00 -7.15
N GLU A 106 -8.15 8.03 -8.10
CA GLU A 106 -8.59 6.85 -8.85
C GLU A 106 -7.64 6.47 -10.01
N GLU A 107 -7.02 7.43 -10.69
CA GLU A 107 -6.13 7.17 -11.83
C GLU A 107 -4.64 7.31 -11.47
N GLY A 108 -4.32 7.90 -10.31
CA GLY A 108 -2.96 7.99 -9.79
C GLY A 108 -2.03 8.86 -10.63
N TYR A 109 -0.90 8.28 -11.07
CA TYR A 109 0.24 8.99 -11.65
C TYR A 109 -0.11 9.84 -12.87
N ASP A 110 -0.82 9.27 -13.85
CA ASP A 110 -1.05 9.93 -15.14
C ASP A 110 -1.89 11.21 -14.99
N VAL A 111 -2.98 11.14 -14.23
CA VAL A 111 -3.82 12.31 -13.95
C VAL A 111 -3.09 13.32 -13.07
N SER A 112 -2.37 12.87 -12.05
CA SER A 112 -1.65 13.77 -11.13
C SER A 112 -0.57 14.58 -11.87
N ILE A 113 0.24 13.92 -12.70
CA ILE A 113 1.24 14.58 -13.55
C ILE A 113 0.59 15.52 -14.57
N HIS A 114 -0.54 15.12 -15.17
CA HIS A 114 -1.24 15.97 -16.12
C HIS A 114 -1.77 17.26 -15.46
N LEU A 115 -2.38 17.15 -14.27
CA LEU A 115 -2.83 18.31 -13.49
C LEU A 115 -1.66 19.20 -13.10
N TRP A 116 -0.57 18.61 -12.61
CA TRP A 116 0.63 19.35 -12.20
C TRP A 116 1.24 20.15 -13.36
N ARG A 117 1.41 19.51 -14.53
CA ARG A 117 1.90 20.16 -15.76
C ARG A 117 0.95 21.24 -16.29
N SER A 118 -0.32 21.19 -15.89
CA SER A 118 -1.33 22.18 -16.22
C SER A 118 -1.40 23.34 -15.19
N ASP A 119 -0.40 23.45 -14.30
CA ASP A 119 -0.27 24.51 -13.30
C ASP A 119 -1.43 24.53 -12.27
N ILE A 120 -1.97 23.34 -11.92
CA ILE A 120 -3.04 23.22 -10.92
C ILE A 120 -2.67 23.86 -9.57
N TRP A 121 -1.38 23.86 -9.20
CA TRP A 121 -0.91 24.46 -7.96
C TRP A 121 -1.29 25.94 -7.86
N LYS A 122 -1.25 26.69 -8.96
CA LYS A 122 -1.65 28.09 -8.97
C LYS A 122 -3.13 28.27 -8.59
N SER A 123 -4.00 27.40 -9.07
CA SER A 123 -5.43 27.41 -8.71
C SER A 123 -5.64 26.99 -7.26
N ILE A 124 -4.87 26.02 -6.76
CA ILE A 124 -4.89 25.59 -5.36
C ILE A 124 -4.46 26.74 -4.43
N ASP A 125 -3.34 27.42 -4.74
CA ASP A 125 -2.81 28.52 -3.93
C ASP A 125 -3.77 29.73 -3.87
N GLN A 126 -4.39 30.07 -5.00
CA GLN A 126 -5.48 31.05 -5.03
C GLN A 126 -6.68 30.61 -4.18
N GLY A 127 -7.02 29.33 -4.21
CA GLY A 127 -8.05 28.74 -3.36
C GLY A 127 -7.73 28.85 -1.88
N PHE A 128 -6.48 28.56 -1.49
CA PHE A 128 -5.98 28.77 -0.13
C PHE A 128 -6.08 30.23 0.30
N GLY A 129 -5.82 31.19 -0.59
CA GLY A 129 -5.99 32.61 -0.29
C GLY A 129 -7.42 32.94 0.09
N LYS A 130 -8.38 32.52 -0.74
CA LYS A 130 -9.81 32.72 -0.49
C LYS A 130 -10.29 32.01 0.78
N LEU A 131 -9.78 30.80 1.03
CA LEU A 131 -10.06 30.02 2.23
C LEU A 131 -9.62 30.78 3.50
N LEU A 132 -8.39 31.30 3.52
CA LEU A 132 -7.84 32.02 4.66
C LEU A 132 -8.57 33.34 4.92
N GLU A 133 -8.91 34.08 3.88
CA GLU A 133 -9.73 35.30 3.97
C GLU A 133 -11.12 34.98 4.55
N SER A 134 -11.77 33.94 4.03
CA SER A 134 -13.10 33.52 4.47
C SER A 134 -13.11 32.99 5.90
N LEU A 135 -12.08 32.26 6.31
CA LEU A 135 -11.91 31.78 7.69
C LEU A 135 -11.72 32.95 8.67
N THR A 136 -10.96 33.97 8.26
CA THR A 136 -10.75 35.19 9.06
C THR A 136 -12.05 35.99 9.19
N ALA A 137 -12.82 36.11 8.11
CA ALA A 137 -14.15 36.74 8.14
C ALA A 137 -15.13 35.97 9.04
N LEU A 138 -15.09 34.63 9.00
CA LEU A 138 -15.89 33.79 9.89
C LEU A 138 -15.52 34.02 11.36
N GLN A 139 -14.24 34.05 11.71
CA GLN A 139 -13.77 34.36 13.07
C GLN A 139 -14.28 35.71 13.56
N ALA A 140 -14.11 36.76 12.77
CA ALA A 140 -14.58 38.10 13.11
C ALA A 140 -16.12 38.14 13.28
N SER A 141 -16.85 37.39 12.45
CA SER A 141 -18.31 37.30 12.55
C SER A 141 -18.78 36.62 13.84
N GLU A 142 -18.08 35.56 14.27
CA GLU A 142 -18.35 34.83 15.52
C GLU A 142 -18.05 35.72 16.75
N GLU A 143 -16.95 36.47 16.74
CA GLU A 143 -16.59 37.41 17.81
C GLU A 143 -17.63 38.53 17.97
N GLN A 144 -18.23 38.96 16.86
CA GLN A 144 -19.28 39.99 16.85
C GLN A 144 -20.69 39.42 17.11
N ASN A 145 -20.83 38.13 17.44
CA ASN A 145 -22.12 37.42 17.57
C ASN A 145 -23.03 37.53 16.33
N SER A 146 -22.45 37.81 15.17
CA SER A 146 -23.17 37.85 13.90
C SER A 146 -23.23 36.45 13.30
N LYS A 147 -24.42 35.96 12.96
CA LYS A 147 -24.58 34.60 12.43
C LYS A 147 -24.18 34.56 10.95
N SER A 148 -23.08 33.88 10.64
CA SER A 148 -22.82 33.40 9.29
C SER A 148 -23.90 32.40 8.87
N SER A 149 -24.25 32.35 7.59
CA SER A 149 -25.18 31.32 7.11
C SER A 149 -24.56 29.93 7.27
N THR A 150 -25.37 28.94 7.69
CA THR A 150 -24.93 27.54 7.82
C THR A 150 -24.36 27.01 6.51
N GLU A 151 -24.93 27.43 5.39
CA GLU A 151 -24.52 27.03 4.05
C GLU A 151 -23.16 27.61 3.65
N SER A 152 -22.90 28.89 3.97
CA SER A 152 -21.58 29.51 3.74
C SER A 152 -20.49 28.83 4.57
N ARG A 153 -20.79 28.45 5.82
CA ARG A 153 -19.87 27.69 6.68
C ARG A 153 -19.58 26.31 6.10
N ARG A 154 -20.61 25.61 5.61
CA ARG A 154 -20.49 24.30 4.95
C ARG A 154 -19.57 24.40 3.73
N LEU A 155 -19.89 25.28 2.78
CA LEU A 155 -19.12 25.48 1.56
C LEU A 155 -17.66 25.88 1.84
N LEU A 156 -17.40 26.70 2.86
CA LEU A 156 -16.04 27.06 3.26
C LEU A 156 -15.20 25.82 3.63
N PHE A 157 -15.77 24.93 4.45
CA PHE A 157 -15.06 23.75 4.93
C PHE A 157 -15.01 22.62 3.89
N ASP A 158 -16.05 22.47 3.06
CA ASP A 158 -16.02 21.58 1.89
C ASP A 158 -14.91 22.03 0.92
N TYR A 159 -14.69 23.35 0.78
CA TYR A 159 -13.61 23.88 -0.03
C TYR A 159 -12.23 23.57 0.57
N ALA A 160 -12.06 23.77 1.87
CA ALA A 160 -10.84 23.43 2.59
C ALA A 160 -10.48 21.95 2.43
N ASP A 161 -11.47 21.08 2.60
CA ASP A 161 -11.34 19.62 2.49
C ASP A 161 -10.90 19.21 1.08
N ASN A 162 -11.58 19.71 0.04
CA ASN A 162 -11.26 19.39 -1.35
C ASN A 162 -9.87 19.90 -1.77
N LEU A 163 -9.47 21.11 -1.34
CA LEU A 163 -8.15 21.67 -1.65
C LEU A 163 -7.02 20.85 -0.99
N LEU A 164 -7.12 20.59 0.31
CA LEU A 164 -6.09 19.83 1.04
C LEU A 164 -6.04 18.38 0.56
N SER A 165 -7.18 17.73 0.37
CA SER A 165 -7.24 16.35 -0.13
C SER A 165 -6.69 16.24 -1.56
N LEU A 166 -6.88 17.25 -2.41
CA LEU A 166 -6.25 17.28 -3.73
C LEU A 166 -4.72 17.40 -3.64
N VAL A 167 -4.19 18.20 -2.71
CA VAL A 167 -2.74 18.27 -2.47
C VAL A 167 -2.18 16.91 -2.06
N VAL A 168 -2.86 16.21 -1.13
CA VAL A 168 -2.48 14.86 -0.71
C VAL A 168 -2.53 13.89 -1.89
N ALA A 169 -3.61 13.90 -2.67
CA ALA A 169 -3.75 13.03 -3.85
C ALA A 169 -2.65 13.29 -4.91
N LEU A 170 -2.29 14.55 -5.15
CA LEU A 170 -1.23 14.93 -6.08
C LEU A 170 0.16 14.51 -5.60
N GLY A 171 0.48 14.74 -4.31
CA GLY A 171 1.74 14.35 -3.71
C GLY A 171 1.94 12.84 -3.75
N ASN A 172 0.90 12.09 -3.38
CA ASN A 172 0.93 10.62 -3.40
C ASN A 172 0.91 10.08 -4.86
N GLY A 173 0.36 10.84 -5.82
CA GLY A 173 0.28 10.45 -7.22
C GLY A 173 1.64 10.39 -7.93
N ALA A 174 2.61 11.21 -7.54
CA ALA A 174 3.96 11.16 -8.10
C ALA A 174 5.03 11.73 -7.15
N ASP A 175 6.12 10.98 -6.96
CA ASP A 175 7.26 11.38 -6.12
C ASP A 175 7.83 12.76 -6.52
N GLU A 176 7.88 13.08 -7.83
CA GLU A 176 8.33 14.38 -8.35
C GLU A 176 7.44 15.55 -7.91
N ILE A 177 6.14 15.31 -7.74
CA ILE A 177 5.20 16.32 -7.26
C ILE A 177 5.40 16.54 -5.76
N LEU A 178 5.52 15.46 -4.98
CA LEU A 178 5.81 15.55 -3.55
C LEU A 178 7.08 16.37 -3.31
N GLN A 179 8.19 16.06 -3.99
CA GLN A 179 9.44 16.82 -3.87
C GLN A 179 9.22 18.32 -4.12
N GLN A 180 8.50 18.68 -5.19
CA GLN A 180 8.21 20.08 -5.51
C GLN A 180 7.22 20.76 -4.54
N LEU A 181 6.38 20.00 -3.84
CA LEU A 181 5.50 20.51 -2.77
C LEU A 181 6.27 20.81 -1.48
N LEU A 182 7.35 20.05 -1.22
CA LEU A 182 8.23 20.23 -0.07
C LEU A 182 9.19 21.42 -0.22
N GLU A 183 9.29 21.99 -1.42
CA GLU A 183 10.08 23.20 -1.68
C GLU A 183 9.32 24.49 -1.34
N ALA A 184 10.05 25.52 -0.90
CA ALA A 184 9.53 26.87 -0.75
C ALA A 184 9.16 27.47 -2.14
N PRO A 185 8.07 28.27 -2.25
CA PRO A 185 7.17 28.72 -1.18
C PRO A 185 5.98 27.78 -0.93
N LYS A 186 5.89 26.63 -1.61
CA LYS A 186 4.69 25.77 -1.55
C LYS A 186 4.49 25.17 -0.17
N LEU A 187 5.55 24.67 0.44
CA LEU A 187 5.50 24.09 1.78
C LEU A 187 5.08 25.12 2.84
N GLU A 188 5.64 26.33 2.77
CA GLU A 188 5.30 27.44 3.68
C GLU A 188 3.82 27.78 3.60
N ARG A 189 3.28 27.80 2.38
CA ARG A 189 1.85 28.04 2.14
C ARG A 189 0.97 26.94 2.73
N LEU A 190 1.36 25.67 2.59
CA LEU A 190 0.63 24.55 3.20
C LEU A 190 0.63 24.67 4.73
N PHE A 191 1.78 24.97 5.33
CA PHE A 191 1.90 25.16 6.77
C PHE A 191 1.06 26.33 7.28
N GLU A 192 1.02 27.46 6.55
CA GLU A 192 0.15 28.59 6.87
C GLU A 192 -1.32 28.15 6.93
N VAL A 193 -1.81 27.46 5.90
CA VAL A 193 -3.20 26.99 5.81
C VAL A 193 -3.55 26.04 6.95
N ILE A 194 -2.70 25.03 7.17
CA ILE A 194 -2.89 24.05 8.25
C ILE A 194 -2.89 24.74 9.61
N ALA A 195 -1.91 25.61 9.87
CA ALA A 195 -1.81 26.32 11.14
C ALA A 195 -3.04 27.19 11.38
N ARG A 196 -3.54 27.92 10.38
CA ARG A 196 -4.72 28.77 10.51
C ARG A 196 -6.00 27.97 10.77
N LEU A 197 -6.18 26.82 10.12
CA LEU A 197 -7.30 25.91 10.40
C LEU A 197 -7.23 25.36 11.83
N LEU A 198 -6.06 24.89 12.27
CA LEU A 198 -5.88 24.36 13.62
C LEU A 198 -6.05 25.44 14.70
N GLN A 199 -5.57 26.66 14.45
CA GLN A 199 -5.76 27.82 15.33
C GLN A 199 -7.22 28.27 15.43
N TYR A 200 -8.05 28.05 14.40
CA TYR A 200 -9.50 28.27 14.50
C TYR A 200 -10.13 27.38 15.58
N GLY A 201 -9.60 26.17 15.75
CA GLY A 201 -9.87 25.28 16.87
C GLY A 201 -10.30 23.89 16.42
N VAL A 202 -9.61 22.85 16.92
CA VAL A 202 -9.85 21.45 16.57
C VAL A 202 -11.31 21.02 16.76
N THR A 203 -11.96 21.46 17.85
CA THR A 203 -13.37 21.14 18.13
C THR A 203 -14.37 22.00 17.35
N LYS A 204 -13.92 23.07 16.68
CA LYS A 204 -14.76 23.94 15.84
C LYS A 204 -14.77 23.52 14.36
N LEU A 205 -13.72 22.82 13.93
CA LEU A 205 -13.62 22.29 12.57
C LEU A 205 -14.60 21.13 12.38
N PRO A 206 -15.18 20.98 11.18
CA PRO A 206 -15.79 19.71 10.81
C PRO A 206 -14.77 18.57 10.90
N LEU A 207 -15.23 17.41 11.37
CA LEU A 207 -14.37 16.25 11.58
C LEU A 207 -13.66 15.81 10.28
N SER A 208 -14.30 15.97 9.12
CA SER A 208 -13.70 15.70 7.81
C SER A 208 -12.46 16.56 7.57
N VAL A 209 -12.56 17.88 7.74
CA VAL A 209 -11.43 18.81 7.56
C VAL A 209 -10.29 18.49 8.54
N PHE A 210 -10.63 18.18 9.79
CA PHE A 210 -9.61 17.81 10.77
C PHE A 210 -8.91 16.51 10.39
N ASN A 211 -9.65 15.48 9.97
CA ASN A 211 -9.07 14.23 9.47
C ASN A 211 -8.24 14.45 8.22
N THR A 212 -8.63 15.34 7.31
CA THR A 212 -7.84 15.69 6.12
C THR A 212 -6.52 16.39 6.47
N VAL A 213 -6.51 17.23 7.51
CA VAL A 213 -5.26 17.82 8.05
C VAL A 213 -4.36 16.73 8.64
N LEU A 214 -4.92 15.82 9.44
CA LEU A 214 -4.16 14.70 10.01
C LEU A 214 -3.66 13.74 8.93
N ASP A 215 -4.47 13.46 7.91
CA ASP A 215 -4.12 12.65 6.75
C ASP A 215 -2.92 13.24 6.02
N LEU A 216 -2.92 14.56 5.76
CA LEU A 216 -1.79 15.23 5.13
C LEU A 216 -0.51 15.10 5.98
N LEU A 217 -0.62 15.37 7.29
CA LEU A 217 0.51 15.26 8.20
C LEU A 217 1.05 13.83 8.25
N TYR A 218 0.17 12.83 8.33
CA TYR A 218 0.53 11.42 8.35
C TYR A 218 1.17 10.99 7.02
N ASP A 219 0.48 11.18 5.90
CA ASP A 219 0.95 10.71 4.58
C ASP A 219 2.31 11.32 4.25
N PHE A 220 2.48 12.64 4.38
CA PHE A 220 3.74 13.29 4.01
C PHE A 220 4.90 12.96 4.97
N SER A 221 4.64 12.85 6.28
CA SER A 221 5.69 12.42 7.23
C SER A 221 6.09 10.97 7.02
N SER A 222 5.16 10.14 6.56
CA SER A 222 5.41 8.73 6.28
C SER A 222 6.24 8.49 5.00
N GLU A 223 6.30 9.48 4.11
CA GLU A 223 7.02 9.43 2.84
C GLU A 223 8.34 10.23 2.83
N SER A 224 8.48 11.26 3.68
CA SER A 224 9.60 12.20 3.60
C SER A 224 10.14 12.63 4.98
N PHE A 225 11.41 12.34 5.21
CA PHE A 225 12.16 12.87 6.35
C PHE A 225 12.28 14.40 6.29
N ASP A 226 12.45 14.99 5.10
CA ASP A 226 12.51 16.45 4.94
C ASP A 226 11.21 17.12 5.43
N PHE A 227 10.06 16.44 5.26
CA PHE A 227 8.79 16.94 5.80
C PHE A 227 8.73 16.84 7.32
N ILE A 228 9.21 15.74 7.92
CA ILE A 228 9.31 15.60 9.38
C ILE A 228 10.17 16.72 9.96
N ASP A 229 11.33 16.99 9.36
CA ASP A 229 12.23 18.07 9.77
C ASP A 229 11.56 19.44 9.64
N ALA A 230 10.87 19.70 8.54
CA ALA A 230 10.16 20.95 8.32
C ALA A 230 9.03 21.17 9.36
N VAL A 231 8.25 20.14 9.67
CA VAL A 231 7.21 20.21 10.72
C VAL A 231 7.84 20.44 12.09
N THR A 232 8.94 19.76 12.40
CA THR A 232 9.67 19.87 13.68
C THR A 232 10.23 21.28 13.88
N ASN A 233 10.71 21.91 12.79
CA ASN A 233 11.22 23.28 12.78
C ASN A 233 10.11 24.36 12.77
N ASN A 234 8.86 24.00 12.45
CA ASN A 234 7.73 24.91 12.56
C ASN A 234 7.22 24.98 14.01
N SER A 235 7.29 26.17 14.63
CA SER A 235 6.98 26.34 16.06
C SER A 235 5.57 25.91 16.45
N PHE A 236 4.57 26.17 15.60
CA PHE A 236 3.19 25.83 15.90
C PHE A 236 2.91 24.35 15.64
N LEU A 237 3.28 23.84 14.46
CA LEU A 237 3.00 22.46 14.07
C LEU A 237 3.77 21.45 14.93
N SER A 238 5.02 21.75 15.29
CA SER A 238 5.83 20.94 16.22
C SER A 238 5.16 20.81 17.58
N ALA A 239 4.64 21.91 18.15
CA ALA A 239 3.90 21.89 19.40
C ALA A 239 2.57 21.13 19.27
N PHE A 240 1.86 21.34 18.16
CA PHE A 240 0.59 20.65 17.88
C PHE A 240 0.77 19.14 17.81
N VAL A 241 1.70 18.65 16.97
CA VAL A 241 1.96 17.22 16.78
C VAL A 241 2.35 16.54 18.10
N LYS A 242 3.20 17.18 18.91
CA LYS A 242 3.59 16.66 20.24
C LYS A 242 2.42 16.54 21.22
N SER A 243 1.40 17.38 21.08
CA SER A 243 0.20 17.37 21.94
C SER A 243 -0.90 16.40 21.49
N LEU A 244 -0.82 15.85 20.27
CA LEU A 244 -1.87 14.99 19.71
C LEU A 244 -2.16 13.72 20.55
N PRO A 245 -1.17 12.97 21.06
CA PRO A 245 -1.43 11.76 21.84
C PRO A 245 -2.28 12.03 23.09
N GLU A 246 -2.10 13.19 23.73
CA GLU A 246 -2.87 13.59 24.92
C GLU A 246 -4.35 13.89 24.58
N GLN A 247 -4.64 14.24 23.34
CA GLN A 247 -5.97 14.63 22.86
C GLN A 247 -6.78 13.46 22.31
N ILE A 248 -6.22 12.25 22.22
CA ILE A 248 -6.84 11.09 21.54
C ILE A 248 -8.23 10.72 22.08
N ASN A 249 -8.48 10.98 23.37
CA ASN A 249 -9.74 10.68 24.03
C ASN A 249 -10.79 11.81 23.94
N THR A 250 -10.57 12.80 23.06
CA THR A 250 -11.55 13.86 22.82
C THR A 250 -12.87 13.24 22.32
N PRO A 251 -14.02 13.51 22.97
CA PRO A 251 -15.29 12.83 22.64
C PRO A 251 -15.79 13.01 21.21
N ALA A 252 -15.32 14.05 20.50
CA ALA A 252 -15.69 14.33 19.12
C ALA A 252 -14.91 13.49 18.09
N PHE A 253 -13.84 12.80 18.51
CA PHE A 253 -12.96 12.06 17.61
C PHE A 253 -13.51 10.67 17.30
N ASN A 254 -13.49 10.32 16.01
CA ASN A 254 -13.86 9.00 15.56
C ASN A 254 -12.63 8.07 15.49
N GLU A 255 -12.87 6.84 15.08
CA GLU A 255 -11.86 5.78 14.94
C GLU A 255 -10.73 6.22 14.01
N LEU A 256 -11.06 6.86 12.88
CA LEU A 256 -10.09 7.37 11.92
C LEU A 256 -9.16 8.43 12.53
N THR A 257 -9.72 9.40 13.26
CA THR A 257 -8.92 10.44 13.94
C THR A 257 -7.91 9.81 14.90
N LYS A 258 -8.35 8.80 15.68
CA LYS A 258 -7.50 8.14 16.69
C LYS A 258 -6.34 7.38 16.05
N VAL A 259 -6.60 6.62 14.99
CA VAL A 259 -5.52 5.89 14.30
C VAL A 259 -4.55 6.83 13.58
N LEU A 260 -5.02 7.97 13.04
CA LEU A 260 -4.15 8.99 12.45
C LEU A 260 -3.26 9.67 13.49
N ILE A 261 -3.81 9.98 14.68
CA ILE A 261 -3.02 10.50 15.80
C ILE A 261 -1.89 9.53 16.15
N GLN A 262 -2.19 8.22 16.26
CA GLN A 262 -1.17 7.20 16.53
C GLN A 262 -0.16 7.07 15.40
N GLY A 263 -0.61 7.17 14.15
CA GLY A 263 0.26 7.15 12.98
C GLY A 263 1.23 8.32 12.94
N ILE A 264 0.75 9.54 13.17
CA ILE A 264 1.59 10.74 13.28
C ILE A 264 2.54 10.59 14.46
N TYR A 265 2.05 10.18 15.63
CA TYR A 265 2.89 9.97 16.80
C TYR A 265 4.04 8.99 16.50
N LEU A 266 3.75 7.88 15.82
CA LEU A 266 4.76 6.91 15.38
C LEU A 266 5.80 7.54 14.45
N GLN A 267 5.40 8.38 13.47
CA GLN A 267 6.35 9.03 12.56
C GLN A 267 7.32 9.98 13.30
N PHE A 268 6.81 10.72 14.28
CA PHE A 268 7.58 11.74 15.00
C PHE A 268 8.34 11.22 16.23
N LEU A 269 8.20 9.94 16.57
CA LEU A 269 9.10 9.26 17.50
C LEU A 269 10.46 8.90 16.87
N ASP A 270 10.56 8.92 15.53
CA ASP A 270 11.76 8.60 14.76
C ASP A 270 12.46 7.30 15.26
N MET A 271 13.79 7.27 15.33
CA MET A 271 14.59 6.14 15.84
C MET A 271 14.53 5.96 17.37
N ASP A 272 13.88 6.87 18.11
CA ASP A 272 13.86 6.89 19.58
C ASP A 272 12.71 6.07 20.20
N ILE A 273 11.87 5.44 19.37
CA ILE A 273 10.75 4.61 19.84
C ILE A 273 11.22 3.47 20.76
N THR A 274 10.53 3.35 21.89
CA THR A 274 10.76 2.27 22.87
C THR A 274 9.79 1.09 22.67
N TYR A 275 10.14 -0.08 23.22
CA TYR A 275 9.21 -1.23 23.23
C TYR A 275 7.89 -0.93 23.92
N GLN A 276 7.91 -0.11 24.97
CA GLN A 276 6.69 0.29 25.67
C GLN A 276 5.78 1.13 24.76
N GLN A 277 6.34 2.14 24.09
CA GLN A 277 5.59 2.97 23.14
C GLN A 277 5.07 2.16 21.96
N ALA A 278 5.89 1.26 21.39
CA ALA A 278 5.44 0.37 20.32
C ALA A 278 4.25 -0.51 20.76
N ASN A 279 4.28 -1.01 21.99
CA ASN A 279 3.19 -1.79 22.57
C ASN A 279 1.93 -0.93 22.79
N GLU A 280 2.08 0.26 23.38
CA GLU A 280 0.99 1.20 23.62
C GLU A 280 0.31 1.66 22.33
N ILE A 281 1.08 1.97 21.29
CA ILE A 281 0.57 2.33 19.96
C ILE A 281 -0.23 1.16 19.38
N THR A 282 0.32 -0.06 19.45
CA THR A 282 -0.33 -1.28 18.92
C THR A 282 -1.69 -1.50 19.59
N HIS A 283 -1.76 -1.48 20.92
CA HIS A 283 -3.02 -1.64 21.65
C HIS A 283 -4.01 -0.50 21.38
N THR A 284 -3.54 0.75 21.39
CA THR A 284 -4.41 1.92 21.15
C THR A 284 -5.04 1.89 19.76
N VAL A 285 -4.27 1.47 18.75
CA VAL A 285 -4.74 1.30 17.38
C VAL A 285 -5.79 0.19 17.29
N CYS A 286 -5.53 -0.99 17.87
CA CYS A 286 -6.49 -2.09 17.90
C CYS A 286 -7.78 -1.72 18.65
N ASP A 287 -7.66 -1.10 19.82
CA ASP A 287 -8.79 -0.62 20.62
C ASP A 287 -9.63 0.43 19.90
N SER A 288 -9.02 1.21 18.99
CA SER A 288 -9.74 2.23 18.22
C SER A 288 -10.64 1.63 17.14
N VAL A 289 -10.36 0.41 16.68
CA VAL A 289 -11.08 -0.22 15.56
C VAL A 289 -11.87 -1.48 15.94
N LYS A 290 -11.70 -2.01 17.17
CA LYS A 290 -12.31 -3.27 17.62
C LYS A 290 -13.83 -3.31 17.56
N ASP A 291 -14.49 -2.16 17.77
CA ASP A 291 -15.96 -2.07 17.85
C ASP A 291 -16.60 -1.76 16.48
N ILE A 292 -15.82 -1.75 15.39
CA ILE A 292 -16.33 -1.52 14.05
C ILE A 292 -17.02 -2.79 13.53
N ASP A 293 -18.33 -2.70 13.33
CA ASP A 293 -19.10 -3.72 12.62
C ASP A 293 -18.78 -3.68 11.12
N PHE A 294 -17.96 -4.63 10.67
CA PHE A 294 -17.51 -4.68 9.28
C PHE A 294 -18.61 -5.11 8.31
N GLU A 295 -19.60 -5.91 8.74
CA GLU A 295 -20.72 -6.28 7.88
C GLU A 295 -21.63 -5.08 7.63
N GLN A 296 -21.83 -4.21 8.63
CA GLN A 296 -22.51 -2.94 8.43
C GLN A 296 -21.72 -2.01 7.49
N VAL A 297 -20.39 -1.94 7.64
CA VAL A 297 -19.53 -1.14 6.73
C VAL A 297 -19.67 -1.61 5.28
N LYS A 298 -19.67 -2.93 5.02
CA LYS A 298 -19.92 -3.46 3.67
C LYS A 298 -21.29 -3.07 3.14
N SER A 299 -22.32 -3.18 3.97
CA SER A 299 -23.70 -2.81 3.61
C SER A 299 -23.78 -1.33 3.21
N ASP A 300 -23.19 -0.43 3.99
CA ASP A 300 -23.23 1.02 3.76
C ASP A 300 -22.39 1.47 2.55
N LEU A 301 -21.45 0.64 2.09
CA LEU A 301 -20.64 0.90 0.89
C LEU A 301 -21.25 0.31 -0.39
N SER A 302 -22.20 -0.63 -0.27
CA SER A 302 -22.83 -1.29 -1.41
C SER A 302 -23.78 -0.35 -2.15
N THR A 303 -23.56 -0.17 -3.46
CA THR A 303 -24.44 0.65 -4.32
C THR A 303 -25.71 -0.09 -4.74
N ALA A 304 -25.64 -1.41 -4.95
CA ALA A 304 -26.77 -2.22 -5.42
C ALA A 304 -27.93 -2.28 -4.42
N SER A 305 -27.63 -2.42 -3.13
CA SER A 305 -28.63 -2.40 -2.05
C SER A 305 -29.38 -1.07 -1.99
N HIS A 306 -28.69 0.05 -2.21
CA HIS A 306 -29.30 1.37 -2.20
C HIS A 306 -30.20 1.61 -3.40
N ASP A 307 -29.80 1.19 -4.60
CA ASP A 307 -30.60 1.36 -5.81
C ASP A 307 -31.94 0.60 -5.74
N GLU A 308 -31.92 -0.63 -5.22
CA GLU A 308 -33.12 -1.43 -5.00
C GLU A 308 -34.07 -0.80 -3.97
N GLU A 309 -33.52 -0.28 -2.87
CA GLU A 309 -34.32 0.33 -1.81
C GLU A 309 -34.88 1.71 -2.23
N LEU A 310 -34.11 2.50 -2.99
CA LEU A 310 -34.55 3.76 -3.56
C LEU A 310 -35.66 3.56 -4.59
N ALA A 311 -35.57 2.53 -5.44
CA ALA A 311 -36.61 2.19 -6.41
C ALA A 311 -37.97 1.84 -5.76
N GLN A 312 -37.96 1.38 -4.51
CA GLN A 312 -39.15 1.03 -3.73
C GLN A 312 -39.62 2.16 -2.79
N THR A 313 -38.88 3.26 -2.71
CA THR A 313 -39.16 4.38 -1.80
C THR A 313 -40.11 5.39 -2.44
N LYS A 314 -41.04 5.94 -1.65
CA LYS A 314 -41.96 6.99 -2.13
C LYS A 314 -41.19 8.27 -2.49
N ASP A 315 -41.54 8.92 -3.60
CA ASP A 315 -40.88 10.15 -4.12
C ASP A 315 -40.63 11.23 -3.06
N SER A 316 -41.54 11.39 -2.09
CA SER A 316 -41.41 12.39 -1.01
C SER A 316 -40.31 12.08 0.02
N GLN A 317 -39.80 10.85 0.07
CA GLN A 317 -38.78 10.39 1.00
C GLN A 317 -37.44 10.09 0.31
N VAL A 318 -37.41 10.05 -1.03
CA VAL A 318 -36.22 9.74 -1.83
C VAL A 318 -35.06 10.70 -1.51
N ALA A 319 -35.32 12.01 -1.48
CA ALA A 319 -34.27 13.00 -1.21
C ALA A 319 -33.64 12.85 0.19
N GLN A 320 -34.45 12.53 1.21
CA GLN A 320 -33.95 12.32 2.56
C GLN A 320 -33.16 11.01 2.65
N LYS A 321 -33.64 9.93 2.03
CA LYS A 321 -32.90 8.66 1.96
C LYS A 321 -31.55 8.80 1.25
N ILE A 322 -31.48 9.50 0.12
CA ILE A 322 -30.21 9.77 -0.57
C ILE A 322 -29.22 10.47 0.36
N LYS A 323 -29.68 11.45 1.13
CA LYS A 323 -28.84 12.16 2.10
C LYS A 323 -28.36 11.24 3.22
N ASP A 324 -29.23 10.39 3.74
CA ASP A 324 -28.90 9.44 4.80
C ASP A 324 -27.91 8.37 4.32
N TYR A 325 -28.10 7.81 3.11
CA TYR A 325 -27.14 6.89 2.47
C TYR A 325 -25.79 7.56 2.23
N THR A 326 -25.76 8.80 1.74
CA THR A 326 -24.51 9.53 1.52
C THR A 326 -23.74 9.69 2.83
N LYS A 327 -24.45 10.02 3.92
CA LYS A 327 -23.84 10.15 5.25
C LYS A 327 -23.33 8.81 5.78
N ALA A 328 -24.12 7.73 5.62
CA ALA A 328 -23.72 6.37 6.02
C ALA A 328 -22.48 5.92 5.25
N ARG A 329 -22.46 6.11 3.92
CA ARG A 329 -21.32 5.80 3.05
C ARG A 329 -20.05 6.55 3.45
N ILE A 330 -20.13 7.85 3.72
CA ILE A 330 -18.97 8.65 4.20
C ILE A 330 -18.45 8.11 5.54
N SER A 331 -19.36 7.77 6.47
CA SER A 331 -19.00 7.17 7.76
C SER A 331 -18.33 5.79 7.58
N ALA A 332 -18.88 4.95 6.72
CA ALA A 332 -18.35 3.63 6.41
C ALA A 332 -16.98 3.70 5.73
N MET A 333 -16.75 4.65 4.83
CA MET A 333 -15.45 4.92 4.22
C MET A 333 -14.40 5.28 5.28
N MET A 334 -14.72 6.17 6.23
CA MET A 334 -13.81 6.51 7.33
C MET A 334 -13.50 5.31 8.22
N LYS A 335 -14.49 4.47 8.52
CA LYS A 335 -14.30 3.24 9.31
C LYS A 335 -13.42 2.22 8.59
N LEU A 336 -13.67 1.97 7.30
CA LEU A 336 -12.83 1.12 6.47
C LEU A 336 -11.38 1.60 6.48
N GLN A 337 -11.18 2.90 6.21
CA GLN A 337 -9.88 3.55 6.22
C GLN A 337 -9.19 3.43 7.59
N SER A 338 -9.94 3.53 8.69
CA SER A 338 -9.37 3.38 10.03
C SER A 338 -8.81 1.97 10.28
N ILE A 339 -9.50 0.93 9.80
CA ILE A 339 -9.01 -0.47 9.90
C ILE A 339 -7.77 -0.66 9.03
N GLU A 340 -7.76 -0.11 7.80
CA GLU A 340 -6.61 -0.22 6.92
C GLU A 340 -5.35 0.41 7.51
N ILE A 341 -5.47 1.63 8.03
CA ILE A 341 -4.35 2.33 8.71
C ILE A 341 -3.95 1.56 9.96
N ALA A 342 -4.91 1.02 10.72
CA ALA A 342 -4.60 0.25 11.91
C ALA A 342 -3.69 -0.95 11.60
N ILE A 343 -4.01 -1.73 10.55
CA ILE A 343 -3.19 -2.87 10.13
C ILE A 343 -1.80 -2.40 9.67
N ASP A 344 -1.72 -1.28 8.95
CA ASP A 344 -0.44 -0.72 8.49
C ASP A 344 0.45 -0.27 9.66
N LEU A 345 -0.15 0.35 10.68
CA LEU A 345 0.56 0.76 11.89
C LEU A 345 1.03 -0.43 12.71
N ILE A 346 0.22 -1.49 12.86
CA ILE A 346 0.63 -2.74 13.53
C ILE A 346 1.80 -3.38 12.77
N THR A 347 1.75 -3.37 11.44
CA THR A 347 2.83 -3.89 10.61
C THR A 347 4.11 -3.07 10.81
N ALA A 348 4.00 -1.75 10.85
CA ALA A 348 5.13 -0.85 11.09
C ALA A 348 5.71 -0.98 12.51
N THR A 349 4.87 -1.12 13.55
CA THR A 349 5.36 -1.34 14.92
C THR A 349 6.06 -2.70 15.03
N THR A 350 5.59 -3.73 14.33
CA THR A 350 6.26 -5.04 14.24
C THR A 350 7.66 -4.92 13.63
N GLU A 351 7.82 -4.20 12.52
CA GLU A 351 9.13 -3.93 11.89
C GLU A 351 10.06 -3.16 12.83
N ILE A 352 9.54 -2.14 13.52
CA ILE A 352 10.28 -1.34 14.48
C ILE A 352 10.75 -2.20 15.66
N VAL A 353 9.89 -3.05 16.22
CA VAL A 353 10.25 -3.95 17.32
C VAL A 353 11.41 -4.87 16.92
N ALA A 354 11.38 -5.39 15.69
CA ALA A 354 12.48 -6.18 15.14
C ALA A 354 13.78 -5.37 15.04
N SER A 355 13.71 -4.16 14.49
CA SER A 355 14.85 -3.24 14.37
C SER A 355 15.47 -2.92 15.74
N ILE A 356 14.66 -2.55 16.73
CA ILE A 356 15.12 -2.28 18.10
C ILE A 356 15.80 -3.54 18.69
N TYR A 357 15.25 -4.73 18.44
CA TYR A 357 15.86 -5.97 18.91
C TYR A 357 17.20 -6.26 18.22
N GLU A 358 17.28 -6.07 16.90
CA GLU A 358 18.51 -6.26 16.15
C GLU A 358 19.63 -5.32 16.62
N GLU A 359 19.29 -4.07 16.95
CA GLU A 359 20.23 -3.09 17.46
C GLU A 359 20.64 -3.37 18.91
N LYS A 360 19.68 -3.59 19.81
CA LYS A 360 19.93 -3.65 21.27
C LYS A 360 20.21 -5.06 21.79
N LYS A 361 19.78 -6.10 21.07
CA LYS A 361 19.84 -7.52 21.46
C LYS A 361 19.30 -7.79 22.88
N LYS A 362 18.32 -7.00 23.32
CA LYS A 362 17.66 -7.15 24.63
C LYS A 362 16.35 -7.92 24.46
N PRO A 363 15.98 -8.79 25.41
CA PRO A 363 14.71 -9.51 25.35
C PRO A 363 13.54 -8.52 25.35
N LEU A 364 12.45 -8.91 24.68
CA LEU A 364 11.22 -8.14 24.69
C LEU A 364 10.60 -8.14 26.10
N PRO A 365 9.98 -7.03 26.54
CA PRO A 365 9.15 -7.03 27.74
C PRO A 365 8.00 -8.05 27.62
N ASN A 366 7.65 -8.71 28.71
CA ASN A 366 6.60 -9.76 28.73
C ASN A 366 5.28 -9.30 28.11
N ALA A 367 4.85 -8.06 28.39
CA ALA A 367 3.61 -7.51 27.84
C ALA A 367 3.65 -7.38 26.30
N LEU A 368 4.81 -6.99 25.74
CA LEU A 368 4.98 -6.93 24.30
C LEU A 368 5.09 -8.34 23.69
N LEU A 369 5.72 -9.28 24.41
CA LEU A 369 5.78 -10.68 23.98
C LEU A 369 4.37 -11.30 23.90
N GLU A 370 3.53 -11.09 24.91
CA GLU A 370 2.12 -11.51 24.90
C GLU A 370 1.34 -10.84 23.76
N THR A 371 1.62 -9.57 23.49
CA THR A 371 0.99 -8.82 22.40
C THR A 371 1.31 -9.44 21.04
N VAL A 372 2.59 -9.75 20.76
CA VAL A 372 2.99 -10.33 19.47
C VAL A 372 2.61 -11.81 19.35
N THR A 373 2.62 -12.59 20.44
CA THR A 373 2.42 -14.05 20.39
C THR A 373 0.97 -14.50 20.55
N VAL A 374 0.12 -13.69 21.18
CA VAL A 374 -1.28 -14.03 21.48
C VAL A 374 -2.23 -13.03 20.85
N TYR A 375 -2.14 -11.76 21.24
CA TYR A 375 -3.12 -10.73 20.88
C TYR A 375 -3.19 -10.45 19.36
N LEU A 376 -2.05 -10.18 18.72
CA LEU A 376 -2.02 -9.85 17.29
C LEU A 376 -2.42 -11.02 16.38
N PRO A 377 -1.96 -12.27 16.61
CA PRO A 377 -2.43 -13.43 15.86
C PRO A 377 -3.96 -13.59 15.83
N GLU A 378 -4.63 -13.38 16.97
CA GLU A 378 -6.10 -13.43 17.03
C GLU A 378 -6.73 -12.34 16.17
N ILE A 379 -6.23 -11.10 16.24
CA ILE A 379 -6.72 -9.99 15.41
C ILE A 379 -6.53 -10.28 13.92
N PHE A 380 -5.35 -10.79 13.53
CA PHE A 380 -5.08 -11.12 12.14
C PHE A 380 -6.01 -12.21 11.62
N GLN A 381 -6.34 -13.20 12.43
CA GLN A 381 -7.30 -14.23 12.08
C GLN A 381 -8.69 -13.63 11.80
N HIS A 382 -9.19 -12.76 12.68
CA HIS A 382 -10.51 -12.12 12.50
C HIS A 382 -10.59 -11.25 11.23
N LEU A 383 -9.49 -10.57 10.87
CA LEU A 383 -9.45 -9.65 9.72
C LEU A 383 -9.03 -10.33 8.38
N SER A 384 -8.56 -11.59 8.43
CA SER A 384 -7.96 -12.31 7.30
C SER A 384 -8.85 -12.39 6.05
N ARG A 385 -10.16 -12.58 6.23
CA ARG A 385 -11.12 -12.72 5.12
C ARG A 385 -11.31 -11.42 4.35
N ASP A 386 -11.26 -10.31 5.06
CA ASP A 386 -11.73 -9.01 4.57
C ASP A 386 -10.59 -8.08 4.17
N PHE A 387 -9.42 -8.26 4.78
CA PHE A 387 -8.22 -7.46 4.57
C PHE A 387 -7.04 -8.34 4.13
N SER A 388 -7.30 -9.39 3.34
CA SER A 388 -6.35 -10.48 3.08
C SER A 388 -4.96 -9.99 2.67
N SER A 389 -4.87 -9.02 1.76
CA SER A 389 -3.60 -8.46 1.27
C SER A 389 -2.77 -7.85 2.40
N ARG A 390 -3.37 -6.99 3.23
CA ARG A 390 -2.69 -6.35 4.37
C ARG A 390 -2.35 -7.34 5.47
N ILE A 391 -3.24 -8.30 5.73
CA ILE A 391 -3.02 -9.35 6.73
C ILE A 391 -1.89 -10.31 6.33
N LEU A 392 -1.74 -10.62 5.04
CA LEU A 392 -0.60 -11.40 4.55
C LEU A 392 0.74 -10.66 4.77
N ILE A 393 0.77 -9.34 4.55
CA ILE A 393 1.96 -8.52 4.83
C ILE A 393 2.28 -8.52 6.33
N ALA A 394 1.25 -8.31 7.17
CA ALA A 394 1.37 -8.30 8.62
C ALA A 394 1.89 -9.65 9.15
N TRP A 395 1.32 -10.77 8.67
CA TRP A 395 1.79 -12.11 9.01
C TRP A 395 3.22 -12.39 8.54
N ASN A 396 3.58 -11.99 7.31
CA ASN A 396 4.95 -12.13 6.83
C ASN A 396 5.92 -11.40 7.78
N ASN A 397 5.63 -10.16 8.17
CA ASN A 397 6.48 -9.41 9.10
C ASN A 397 6.51 -10.02 10.50
N MET A 398 5.39 -10.55 10.99
CA MET A 398 5.32 -11.26 12.26
C MET A 398 6.17 -12.54 12.26
N LEU A 399 6.12 -13.33 11.18
CA LEU A 399 6.94 -14.55 11.04
C LEU A 399 8.43 -14.21 10.99
N TRP A 400 8.82 -13.16 10.26
CA TRP A 400 10.20 -12.68 10.28
C TRP A 400 10.62 -12.15 11.66
N LEU A 401 9.70 -11.51 12.41
CA LEU A 401 9.98 -11.11 13.79
C LEU A 401 10.22 -12.33 14.66
N TYR A 402 9.40 -13.38 14.54
CA TYR A 402 9.61 -14.63 15.27
C TYR A 402 10.95 -15.28 14.94
N LEU A 403 11.34 -15.30 13.67
CA LEU A 403 12.68 -15.76 13.26
C LEU A 403 13.80 -14.94 13.91
N THR A 404 13.64 -13.62 13.96
CA THR A 404 14.61 -12.69 14.55
C THR A 404 14.73 -12.85 16.07
N LEU A 405 13.61 -13.14 16.73
CA LEU A 405 13.51 -13.32 18.18
C LEU A 405 13.71 -14.77 18.64
N GLU A 406 13.94 -15.70 17.72
CA GLU A 406 14.01 -17.14 17.98
C GLU A 406 12.74 -17.69 18.69
N ILE A 407 11.58 -17.10 18.38
CA ILE A 407 10.28 -17.57 18.89
C ILE A 407 9.81 -18.77 18.08
N ASN A 408 9.53 -19.87 18.77
CA ASN A 408 8.93 -21.05 18.14
C ASN A 408 7.44 -20.86 17.90
N PHE A 409 7.06 -20.36 16.73
CA PHE A 409 5.67 -20.13 16.34
C PHE A 409 4.78 -21.37 16.50
N PHE A 410 5.32 -22.56 16.25
CA PHE A 410 4.54 -23.80 16.27
C PHE A 410 4.25 -24.33 17.68
N GLU A 411 4.96 -23.84 18.69
CA GLU A 411 4.75 -24.19 20.10
C GLU A 411 3.86 -23.19 20.85
N LEU A 412 3.50 -22.05 20.23
CA LEU A 412 2.67 -21.03 20.86
C LEU A 412 1.21 -21.49 21.02
N ASN A 413 0.55 -21.80 19.91
CA ASN A 413 -0.87 -22.16 19.83
C ASN A 413 -1.20 -22.70 18.42
N GLU A 414 -2.47 -23.00 18.15
CA GLU A 414 -2.91 -23.53 16.84
C GLU A 414 -2.99 -22.47 15.72
N ASN A 415 -2.53 -21.23 15.95
CA ASN A 415 -2.62 -20.17 14.92
C ASN A 415 -1.83 -20.49 13.66
N TYR A 416 -0.79 -21.34 13.73
CA TYR A 416 -0.08 -21.80 12.54
C TYR A 416 -0.97 -22.61 11.59
N LYS A 417 -1.95 -23.36 12.12
CA LYS A 417 -2.92 -24.12 11.31
C LYS A 417 -3.87 -23.16 10.61
N ASN A 418 -4.40 -22.19 11.36
CA ASN A 418 -5.31 -21.16 10.83
C ASN A 418 -4.61 -20.33 9.75
N LEU A 419 -3.34 -19.95 9.97
CA LEU A 419 -2.53 -19.25 8.98
C LEU A 419 -2.31 -20.09 7.72
N TRP A 420 -1.99 -21.38 7.87
CA TRP A 420 -1.79 -22.26 6.72
C TRP A 420 -3.07 -22.48 5.91
N GLU A 421 -4.22 -22.64 6.57
CA GLU A 421 -5.52 -22.71 5.92
C GLU A 421 -5.84 -21.40 5.17
N PHE A 422 -5.62 -20.26 5.82
CA PHE A 422 -5.81 -18.95 5.19
C PHE A 422 -4.95 -18.80 3.93
N VAL A 423 -3.64 -19.05 4.01
CA VAL A 423 -2.71 -18.96 2.87
C VAL A 423 -3.16 -19.85 1.70
N ASN A 424 -3.71 -21.03 1.97
CA ASN A 424 -4.18 -21.95 0.94
C ASN A 424 -5.53 -21.56 0.30
N THR A 425 -6.32 -20.72 0.96
CA THR A 425 -7.65 -20.29 0.48
C THR A 425 -7.65 -18.94 -0.24
N VAL A 426 -6.55 -18.18 -0.17
CA VAL A 426 -6.39 -16.87 -0.85
C VAL A 426 -6.46 -17.01 -2.38
N ASP A 427 -7.28 -16.19 -3.02
CA ASP A 427 -7.40 -16.09 -4.50
C ASP A 427 -6.16 -15.38 -5.08
N GLU A 428 -5.43 -16.06 -5.97
CA GLU A 428 -4.20 -15.56 -6.59
C GLU A 428 -4.43 -14.70 -7.84
N LYS A 429 -5.68 -14.32 -8.16
CA LYS A 429 -5.98 -13.44 -9.30
C LYS A 429 -5.34 -12.05 -9.18
N GLN A 430 -5.25 -11.52 -7.97
CA GLN A 430 -4.63 -10.22 -7.72
C GLN A 430 -3.16 -10.40 -7.35
N LEU A 431 -2.29 -9.60 -7.96
CA LEU A 431 -0.83 -9.73 -7.82
C LEU A 431 -0.34 -9.51 -6.38
N ASP A 432 -0.95 -8.59 -5.65
CA ASP A 432 -0.63 -8.28 -4.26
C ASP A 432 -0.99 -9.45 -3.32
N LEU A 433 -2.15 -10.08 -3.51
CA LEU A 433 -2.53 -11.30 -2.78
C LEU A 433 -1.58 -12.45 -3.08
N LYS A 434 -1.21 -12.64 -4.35
CA LYS A 434 -0.26 -13.66 -4.76
C LYS A 434 1.13 -13.44 -4.14
N LEU A 435 1.64 -12.21 -4.17
CA LEU A 435 2.89 -11.82 -3.52
C LEU A 435 2.85 -12.06 -2.00
N GLY A 436 1.75 -11.66 -1.35
CA GLY A 436 1.54 -11.88 0.08
C GLY A 436 1.54 -13.35 0.45
N LYS A 437 0.80 -14.17 -0.30
CA LYS A 437 0.74 -15.63 -0.14
C LYS A 437 2.13 -16.25 -0.20
N LEU A 438 2.87 -15.98 -1.28
CA LEU A 438 4.22 -16.51 -1.47
C LEU A 438 5.19 -16.04 -0.38
N SER A 439 5.07 -14.79 0.06
CA SER A 439 5.92 -14.25 1.15
C SER A 439 5.68 -14.97 2.47
N VAL A 440 4.42 -15.19 2.85
CA VAL A 440 4.07 -15.93 4.06
C VAL A 440 4.50 -17.40 3.95
N THR A 441 4.26 -18.06 2.81
CA THR A 441 4.72 -19.44 2.60
C THR A 441 6.24 -19.55 2.75
N TRP A 442 7.00 -18.60 2.19
CA TRP A 442 8.45 -18.60 2.32
C TRP A 442 8.90 -18.44 3.78
N ALA A 443 8.36 -17.44 4.47
CA ALA A 443 8.68 -17.20 5.87
C ALA A 443 8.34 -18.41 6.75
N LEU A 444 7.18 -19.04 6.51
CA LEU A 444 6.77 -20.26 7.23
C LEU A 444 7.74 -21.42 7.01
N LEU A 445 8.17 -21.66 5.76
CA LEU A 445 9.18 -22.69 5.46
C LEU A 445 10.51 -22.41 6.16
N LYS A 446 10.98 -21.15 6.21
CA LYS A 446 12.17 -20.78 6.97
C LYS A 446 11.96 -21.03 8.47
N THR A 447 10.78 -20.75 9.01
CA THR A 447 10.43 -21.09 10.41
C THR A 447 10.49 -22.59 10.67
N ILE A 448 10.02 -23.43 9.73
CA ILE A 448 10.12 -24.90 9.83
C ILE A 448 11.59 -25.35 9.79
N ALA A 449 12.41 -24.76 8.92
CA ALA A 449 13.80 -25.12 8.75
C ALA A 449 14.66 -24.90 10.01
N LEU A 450 14.27 -23.97 10.88
CA LEU A 450 14.97 -23.69 12.14
C LEU A 450 14.48 -24.56 13.32
N GLN A 451 13.50 -25.43 13.12
CA GLN A 451 13.02 -26.31 14.18
C GLN A 451 13.99 -27.47 14.43
N SER A 452 13.96 -28.04 15.64
CA SER A 452 14.72 -29.25 15.98
C SER A 452 14.31 -30.47 15.15
N GLU A 453 13.02 -30.57 14.81
CA GLU A 453 12.46 -31.65 13.97
C GLU A 453 11.68 -31.08 12.77
N PRO A 454 12.35 -30.56 11.71
CA PRO A 454 11.66 -29.94 10.58
C PRO A 454 10.69 -30.88 9.86
N ALA A 455 11.03 -32.17 9.76
CA ALA A 455 10.22 -33.19 9.11
C ALA A 455 8.83 -33.37 9.75
N LYS A 456 8.72 -33.20 11.07
CA LYS A 456 7.44 -33.23 11.80
C LYS A 456 6.50 -32.15 11.27
N TRP A 457 6.99 -30.91 11.19
CA TRP A 457 6.18 -29.77 10.76
C TRP A 457 5.88 -29.81 9.26
N LEU A 458 6.81 -30.27 8.42
CA LEU A 458 6.50 -30.54 7.02
C LEU A 458 5.37 -31.57 6.87
N SER A 459 5.30 -32.58 7.74
CA SER A 459 4.23 -33.58 7.73
C SER A 459 2.89 -32.96 8.08
N GLU A 460 2.84 -32.09 9.09
CA GLU A 460 1.62 -31.35 9.49
C GLU A 460 1.04 -30.53 8.32
N PHE A 461 1.91 -29.94 7.48
CA PHE A 461 1.49 -29.15 6.32
C PHE A 461 1.33 -29.97 5.02
N GLN A 462 1.48 -31.30 5.06
CA GLN A 462 1.44 -32.18 3.90
C GLN A 462 2.50 -31.82 2.83
N LEU A 463 3.68 -31.41 3.28
CA LEU A 463 4.80 -30.98 2.44
C LEU A 463 5.95 -31.99 2.41
N VAL A 464 5.85 -33.15 3.05
CA VAL A 464 6.90 -34.18 2.95
C VAL A 464 6.88 -34.83 1.57
N ASN A 465 7.99 -34.73 0.83
CA ASN A 465 8.16 -35.30 -0.51
C ASN A 465 7.04 -34.93 -1.50
N ASN A 466 6.51 -33.71 -1.39
CA ASN A 466 5.40 -33.25 -2.20
C ASN A 466 5.88 -32.66 -3.53
N GLU A 467 6.10 -33.54 -4.51
CA GLU A 467 6.52 -33.13 -5.86
C GLU A 467 5.48 -32.25 -6.57
N ALA A 468 4.19 -32.44 -6.28
CA ALA A 468 3.13 -31.63 -6.88
C ALA A 468 3.22 -30.16 -6.44
N PHE A 469 3.56 -29.93 -5.16
CA PHE A 469 3.81 -28.58 -4.64
C PHE A 469 5.01 -27.92 -5.33
N ALA A 470 6.14 -28.63 -5.44
CA ALA A 470 7.33 -28.11 -6.12
C ALA A 470 7.08 -27.81 -7.60
N ASN A 471 6.44 -28.73 -8.32
CA ASN A 471 6.11 -28.55 -9.74
C ASN A 471 5.14 -27.39 -9.95
N SER A 472 4.11 -27.24 -9.11
CA SER A 472 3.18 -26.11 -9.16
C SER A 472 3.90 -24.76 -9.03
N LEU A 473 4.86 -24.65 -8.09
CA LEU A 473 5.66 -23.43 -7.93
C LEU A 473 6.54 -23.16 -9.15
N ILE A 474 7.19 -24.18 -9.72
CA ILE A 474 8.02 -24.07 -10.92
C ILE A 474 7.19 -23.64 -12.13
N GLU A 475 6.03 -24.26 -12.35
CA GLU A 475 5.12 -23.93 -13.44
C GLU A 475 4.58 -22.50 -13.31
N ASN A 476 4.16 -22.11 -12.11
CA ASN A 476 3.68 -20.76 -11.85
C ASN A 476 4.78 -19.71 -12.05
N TYR A 477 6.01 -19.98 -11.58
CA TYR A 477 7.16 -19.13 -11.87
C TYR A 477 7.38 -19.00 -13.40
N LYS A 478 7.43 -20.12 -14.13
CA LYS A 478 7.65 -20.10 -15.58
C LYS A 478 6.55 -19.30 -16.30
N LYS A 479 5.30 -19.46 -15.87
CA LYS A 479 4.15 -18.70 -16.40
C LYS A 479 4.30 -17.21 -16.13
N ASP A 480 4.52 -16.81 -14.89
CA ASP A 480 4.58 -15.39 -14.49
C ASP A 480 5.80 -14.66 -15.06
N MET A 481 6.89 -15.39 -15.36
CA MET A 481 8.13 -14.84 -15.91
C MET A 481 8.21 -14.92 -17.44
N SER A 482 7.20 -15.49 -18.12
CA SER A 482 7.25 -15.75 -19.57
C SER A 482 6.95 -14.54 -20.47
N ASP A 483 6.32 -13.47 -19.93
CA ASP A 483 5.90 -12.30 -20.72
C ASP A 483 6.99 -11.19 -20.69
N GLN A 484 8.08 -11.43 -21.42
CA GLN A 484 9.29 -10.59 -21.39
C GLN A 484 9.12 -9.18 -22.00
N ASP A 485 8.08 -8.96 -22.81
CA ASP A 485 7.84 -7.68 -23.51
C ASP A 485 7.18 -6.62 -22.61
N ILE A 486 6.56 -7.04 -21.49
CA ILE A 486 5.98 -6.16 -20.46
C ILE A 486 6.21 -6.83 -19.10
N LEU A 487 7.44 -6.86 -18.60
CA LEU A 487 7.68 -7.27 -17.22
C LEU A 487 7.05 -6.21 -16.28
N PRO A 488 6.04 -6.55 -15.45
CA PRO A 488 5.53 -5.62 -14.46
C PRO A 488 6.68 -5.19 -13.53
N GLU A 489 6.63 -3.96 -13.01
CA GLU A 489 7.63 -3.42 -12.05
C GLU A 489 7.87 -4.37 -10.85
N ASN A 490 6.86 -5.17 -10.49
CA ASN A 490 6.89 -6.15 -9.40
C ASN A 490 7.33 -7.58 -9.81
N SER A 491 7.75 -7.81 -11.06
CA SER A 491 8.15 -9.15 -11.54
C SER A 491 9.40 -9.70 -10.86
N ILE A 492 10.39 -8.84 -10.57
CA ILE A 492 11.58 -9.22 -9.81
C ILE A 492 11.18 -9.67 -8.40
N GLU A 493 10.33 -8.89 -7.71
CA GLU A 493 9.89 -9.23 -6.36
C GLU A 493 9.15 -10.59 -6.34
N LEU A 494 8.27 -10.82 -7.31
CA LEU A 494 7.57 -12.09 -7.47
C LEU A 494 8.53 -13.26 -7.70
N GLY A 495 9.49 -13.08 -8.62
CA GLY A 495 10.54 -14.06 -8.87
C GLY A 495 11.35 -14.38 -7.63
N GLN A 496 11.75 -13.38 -6.85
CA GLN A 496 12.48 -13.56 -5.59
C GLN A 496 11.69 -14.42 -4.57
N ARG A 497 10.36 -14.24 -4.48
CA ARG A 497 9.53 -15.08 -3.58
C ARG A 497 9.50 -16.53 -4.04
N TYR A 498 9.30 -16.78 -5.33
CA TYR A 498 9.36 -18.15 -5.86
C TYR A 498 10.71 -18.82 -5.58
N ILE A 499 11.80 -18.12 -5.89
CA ILE A 499 13.16 -18.63 -5.66
C ILE A 499 13.38 -18.95 -4.19
N GLY A 500 12.97 -18.05 -3.28
CA GLY A 500 13.10 -18.24 -1.84
C GLY A 500 12.32 -19.46 -1.30
N ILE A 501 11.08 -19.67 -1.77
CA ILE A 501 10.29 -20.86 -1.39
C ILE A 501 10.98 -22.13 -1.89
N LEU A 502 11.32 -22.15 -3.18
CA LEU A 502 11.93 -23.33 -3.83
C LEU A 502 13.27 -23.68 -3.17
N SER A 503 14.14 -22.70 -2.92
CA SER A 503 15.44 -22.95 -2.31
C SER A 503 15.33 -23.46 -0.88
N THR A 504 14.43 -22.86 -0.09
CA THR A 504 14.16 -23.32 1.28
C THR A 504 13.60 -24.74 1.27
N TYR A 505 12.66 -25.03 0.37
CA TYR A 505 12.05 -26.35 0.26
C TYR A 505 13.04 -27.44 -0.19
N ALA A 506 13.97 -27.10 -1.10
CA ALA A 506 15.03 -27.99 -1.54
C ALA A 506 16.09 -28.28 -0.44
N SER A 507 16.18 -27.44 0.59
CA SER A 507 17.24 -27.53 1.61
C SER A 507 16.92 -28.51 2.74
N PHE A 508 15.66 -28.96 2.86
CA PHE A 508 15.26 -29.93 3.88
C PHE A 508 15.88 -31.31 3.62
N GLN A 509 16.47 -31.89 4.67
CA GLN A 509 17.00 -33.25 4.62
C GLN A 509 15.89 -34.28 4.37
N HIS A 510 16.26 -35.45 3.85
CA HIS A 510 15.42 -36.62 3.58
C HIS A 510 14.38 -36.42 2.47
N GLN A 511 14.60 -35.45 1.59
CA GLN A 511 13.75 -35.14 0.45
C GLN A 511 14.54 -35.05 -0.85
N ILE A 512 15.35 -36.09 -1.13
CA ILE A 512 16.32 -36.10 -2.23
C ILE A 512 15.66 -35.84 -3.60
N GLN A 513 14.47 -36.39 -3.87
CA GLN A 513 13.77 -36.15 -5.13
C GLN A 513 13.36 -34.68 -5.30
N ILE A 514 12.92 -34.03 -4.22
CA ILE A 514 12.55 -32.61 -4.23
C ILE A 514 13.80 -31.76 -4.48
N ASN A 515 14.91 -32.07 -3.81
CA ASN A 515 16.18 -31.38 -4.03
C ASN A 515 16.66 -31.53 -5.48
N GLU A 516 16.58 -32.73 -6.05
CA GLU A 516 16.98 -32.98 -7.44
C GLU A 516 16.13 -32.19 -8.44
N LEU A 517 14.80 -32.21 -8.27
CA LEU A 517 13.85 -31.48 -9.11
C LEU A 517 14.15 -29.98 -9.11
N ILE A 518 14.26 -29.39 -7.92
CA ILE A 518 14.47 -27.95 -7.76
C ILE A 518 15.89 -27.55 -8.18
N GLY A 519 16.90 -28.34 -7.83
CA GLY A 519 18.29 -28.09 -8.23
C GLY A 519 18.48 -28.08 -9.75
N LYS A 520 17.83 -29.02 -10.46
CA LYS A 520 17.81 -29.05 -11.93
C LYS A 520 17.11 -27.82 -12.50
N PHE A 521 15.98 -27.41 -11.92
CA PHE A 521 15.29 -26.18 -12.32
C PHE A 521 16.15 -24.93 -12.12
N ILE A 522 16.86 -24.81 -10.99
CA ILE A 522 17.77 -23.67 -10.74
C ILE A 522 18.85 -23.62 -11.81
N LEU A 523 19.48 -24.75 -12.14
CA LEU A 523 20.49 -24.80 -13.21
C LEU A 523 19.90 -24.48 -14.59
N GLU A 524 18.67 -24.91 -14.89
CA GLU A 524 17.93 -24.54 -16.10
C GLU A 524 17.82 -23.02 -16.22
N GLN A 525 17.43 -22.34 -15.12
CA GLN A 525 17.29 -20.88 -15.10
C GLN A 525 18.63 -20.14 -15.24
N LEU A 526 19.68 -20.64 -14.59
CA LEU A 526 21.02 -20.05 -14.68
C LEU A 526 21.71 -20.24 -16.04
N CYS A 527 21.28 -21.25 -16.81
CA CYS A 527 21.77 -21.50 -18.17
C CYS A 527 20.87 -20.87 -19.26
N GLY A 528 19.64 -20.53 -18.92
CA GLY A 528 18.62 -20.03 -19.87
C GLY A 528 18.86 -18.58 -20.31
N PRO A 529 18.40 -18.16 -21.51
CA PRO A 529 18.57 -16.79 -21.96
C PRO A 529 17.50 -15.84 -21.39
N LYS A 530 17.99 -14.69 -20.88
CA LYS A 530 17.26 -13.49 -20.43
C LYS A 530 16.46 -13.60 -19.13
N LEU A 531 17.18 -13.55 -18.01
CA LEU A 531 16.63 -13.15 -16.71
C LEU A 531 17.27 -11.82 -16.26
N PRO A 532 16.54 -10.98 -15.50
CA PRO A 532 17.14 -9.86 -14.79
C PRO A 532 18.32 -10.31 -13.91
N ALA A 533 19.35 -9.47 -13.79
CA ALA A 533 20.56 -9.80 -13.04
C ALA A 533 20.26 -10.09 -11.56
N GLU A 534 19.25 -9.42 -11.00
CA GLU A 534 18.72 -9.64 -9.65
C GLU A 534 18.32 -11.09 -9.43
N LEU A 535 17.53 -11.68 -10.34
CA LEU A 535 17.06 -13.06 -10.22
C LEU A 535 18.20 -14.06 -10.42
N LEU A 536 19.15 -13.76 -11.32
CA LEU A 536 20.35 -14.58 -11.51
C LEU A 536 21.20 -14.64 -10.24
N ILE A 537 21.34 -13.50 -9.54
CA ILE A 537 22.02 -13.45 -8.23
C ILE A 537 21.28 -14.33 -7.22
N GLU A 538 19.96 -14.21 -7.10
CA GLU A 538 19.18 -15.01 -6.13
C GLU A 538 19.25 -16.52 -6.40
N PHE A 539 19.16 -16.94 -7.67
CA PHE A 539 19.33 -18.36 -8.04
C PHE A 539 20.73 -18.87 -7.70
N THR A 540 21.75 -18.05 -7.92
CA THR A 540 23.14 -18.40 -7.64
C THR A 540 23.36 -18.53 -6.12
N ASN A 541 22.86 -17.57 -5.34
CA ASN A 541 22.90 -17.63 -3.87
C ASN A 541 22.15 -18.85 -3.32
N SER A 542 21.01 -19.20 -3.92
CA SER A 542 20.24 -20.39 -3.56
C SER A 542 21.04 -21.68 -3.75
N LEU A 543 21.87 -21.78 -4.79
CA LEU A 543 22.77 -22.93 -4.95
C LEU A 543 23.81 -23.03 -3.83
N PHE A 544 24.33 -21.89 -3.39
CA PHE A 544 25.29 -21.85 -2.28
C PHE A 544 24.65 -22.30 -0.97
N GLU A 545 23.42 -21.86 -0.70
CA GLU A 545 22.67 -22.26 0.49
C GLU A 545 22.35 -23.77 0.47
N ILE A 546 21.82 -24.28 -0.63
CA ILE A 546 21.42 -25.68 -0.75
C ILE A 546 22.65 -26.58 -0.68
N TYR A 547 23.66 -26.34 -1.52
CA TYR A 547 24.79 -27.24 -1.66
C TYR A 547 26.01 -26.78 -0.87
N GLY A 548 25.85 -26.04 0.22
CA GLY A 548 26.97 -25.50 1.00
C GLY A 548 27.84 -26.55 1.72
N ASP A 549 27.27 -27.70 2.08
CA ASP A 549 27.91 -28.73 2.92
C ASP A 549 27.88 -30.10 2.22
N GLU A 550 28.98 -30.86 2.31
CA GLU A 550 29.09 -32.24 1.81
C GLU A 550 28.27 -33.24 2.64
N ASN A 551 27.99 -32.91 3.90
CA ASN A 551 27.29 -33.78 4.84
C ASN A 551 25.77 -33.83 4.62
N PHE A 552 25.23 -32.94 3.78
CA PHE A 552 23.81 -32.98 3.42
C PHE A 552 23.48 -34.23 2.60
N ASP A 553 22.37 -34.88 2.93
CA ASP A 553 22.02 -36.19 2.37
C ASP A 553 21.74 -36.18 0.85
N TYR A 554 21.42 -35.01 0.31
CA TYR A 554 21.23 -34.77 -1.11
C TYR A 554 22.52 -34.35 -1.85
N ASN A 555 23.62 -34.00 -1.17
CA ASN A 555 24.84 -33.53 -1.83
C ASN A 555 25.41 -34.58 -2.79
N LYS A 556 25.74 -35.77 -2.28
CA LYS A 556 26.24 -36.87 -3.10
C LYS A 556 25.27 -37.33 -4.20
N PRO A 557 24.00 -37.68 -3.91
CA PRO A 557 23.09 -38.20 -4.93
C PRO A 557 22.63 -37.15 -5.95
N VAL A 558 22.63 -35.86 -5.60
CA VAL A 558 22.19 -34.79 -6.51
C VAL A 558 23.39 -34.04 -7.06
N PHE A 559 24.09 -33.24 -6.24
CA PHE A 559 25.15 -32.35 -6.71
C PHE A 559 26.29 -33.11 -7.42
N VAL A 560 26.79 -34.19 -6.79
CA VAL A 560 27.91 -34.97 -7.34
C VAL A 560 27.45 -35.87 -8.49
N GLN A 561 26.46 -36.73 -8.27
CA GLN A 561 26.05 -37.72 -9.27
C GLN A 561 25.35 -37.12 -10.49
N CYS A 562 24.60 -36.01 -10.34
CA CYS A 562 24.03 -35.29 -11.49
C CYS A 562 25.03 -34.34 -12.16
N GLY A 563 26.26 -34.24 -11.66
CA GLY A 563 27.35 -33.48 -12.30
C GLY A 563 27.14 -31.96 -12.27
N PHE A 564 26.54 -31.42 -11.21
CA PHE A 564 26.23 -29.99 -11.11
C PHE A 564 27.49 -29.12 -11.17
N LEU A 565 28.59 -29.56 -10.54
CA LEU A 565 29.87 -28.86 -10.60
C LEU A 565 30.33 -28.61 -12.04
N LYS A 566 30.23 -29.62 -12.91
CA LYS A 566 30.61 -29.49 -14.32
C LYS A 566 29.72 -28.46 -15.03
N ILE A 567 28.40 -28.50 -14.79
CA ILE A 567 27.45 -27.55 -15.38
C ILE A 567 27.75 -26.12 -14.93
N LEU A 568 28.10 -25.92 -13.64
CA LEU A 568 28.48 -24.61 -13.12
C LEU A 568 29.68 -24.04 -13.87
N GLU A 569 30.72 -24.85 -14.06
CA GLU A 569 31.94 -24.44 -14.76
C GLU A 569 31.71 -24.17 -16.26
N THR A 570 31.02 -25.09 -16.95
CA THR A 570 30.95 -25.05 -18.42
C THR A 570 29.83 -24.17 -18.95
N ASN A 571 28.76 -23.97 -18.18
CA ASN A 571 27.56 -23.29 -18.64
C ASN A 571 27.24 -22.04 -17.82
N VAL A 572 27.15 -22.15 -16.49
CA VAL A 572 26.69 -21.05 -15.63
C VAL A 572 27.72 -19.91 -15.56
N VAL A 573 28.99 -20.22 -15.28
CA VAL A 573 30.05 -19.20 -15.17
C VAL A 573 30.17 -18.35 -16.45
N PRO A 574 30.27 -18.93 -17.67
CA PRO A 574 30.28 -18.14 -18.89
C PRO A 574 29.02 -17.29 -19.08
N HIS A 575 27.84 -17.84 -18.74
CA HIS A 575 26.57 -17.14 -18.87
C HIS A 575 26.48 -15.92 -17.94
N LEU A 576 26.71 -16.10 -16.64
CA LEU A 576 26.68 -15.01 -15.66
C LEU A 576 27.71 -13.93 -15.98
N LYS A 577 28.91 -14.32 -16.40
CA LYS A 577 29.94 -13.36 -16.83
C LYS A 577 29.47 -12.51 -18.01
N ALA A 578 28.75 -13.11 -18.97
CA ALA A 578 28.17 -12.38 -20.08
C ALA A 578 27.05 -11.44 -19.63
N GLN A 579 26.11 -11.89 -18.80
CA GLN A 579 24.97 -11.09 -18.32
C GLN A 579 25.42 -9.94 -17.42
N PHE A 580 26.23 -10.22 -16.39
CA PHE A 580 26.68 -9.24 -15.42
C PHE A 580 27.58 -8.17 -16.05
N LYS A 581 28.25 -8.46 -17.17
CA LYS A 581 29.02 -7.46 -17.93
C LYS A 581 28.15 -6.29 -18.39
N PHE A 582 26.90 -6.54 -18.80
CA PHE A 582 25.99 -5.53 -19.34
C PHE A 582 25.25 -4.71 -18.29
N VAL A 583 25.36 -5.05 -17.00
CA VAL A 583 24.87 -4.21 -15.92
C VAL A 583 25.70 -2.92 -15.88
N ASP A 584 25.03 -1.80 -16.13
CA ASP A 584 25.63 -0.47 -16.21
C ASP A 584 25.85 0.11 -14.80
N ARG A 585 27.12 0.26 -14.43
CA ARG A 585 27.53 0.80 -13.12
C ARG A 585 27.06 2.23 -12.91
N ASN A 586 26.89 3.01 -13.97
CA ASN A 586 26.47 4.41 -13.86
C ASN A 586 24.96 4.52 -13.62
N LYS A 587 24.17 3.52 -14.05
CA LYS A 587 22.73 3.48 -13.82
C LYS A 587 22.36 2.80 -12.51
N ASN A 588 23.01 1.68 -12.18
CA ASN A 588 22.74 0.93 -10.96
C ASN A 588 24.05 0.36 -10.39
N SER A 589 24.80 1.21 -9.68
CA SER A 589 26.09 0.83 -9.07
C SER A 589 25.94 -0.30 -8.06
N GLN A 590 24.89 -0.26 -7.23
CA GLN A 590 24.62 -1.28 -6.22
C GLN A 590 24.38 -2.67 -6.84
N LEU A 591 23.59 -2.75 -7.91
CA LEU A 591 23.38 -4.01 -8.63
C LEU A 591 24.69 -4.53 -9.24
N LYS A 592 25.52 -3.63 -9.78
CA LYS A 592 26.81 -4.02 -10.34
C LYS A 592 27.77 -4.60 -9.29
N ASP A 593 27.78 -4.00 -8.11
CA ASP A 593 28.61 -4.48 -6.99
C ASP A 593 28.11 -5.86 -6.52
N ARG A 594 26.78 -6.03 -6.34
CA ARG A 594 26.17 -7.34 -6.04
C ARG A 594 26.47 -8.42 -7.10
N CYS A 595 26.46 -8.06 -8.39
CA CYS A 595 26.85 -8.98 -9.46
C CYS A 595 28.31 -9.45 -9.31
N SER A 596 29.20 -8.52 -8.95
CA SER A 596 30.64 -8.79 -8.81
C SER A 596 30.89 -9.69 -7.58
N GLU A 597 30.24 -9.39 -6.46
CA GLU A 597 30.27 -10.22 -5.25
C GLU A 597 29.76 -11.64 -5.52
N CYS A 598 28.58 -11.76 -6.13
CA CYS A 598 27.98 -13.04 -6.52
C CYS A 598 28.94 -13.88 -7.36
N PHE A 599 29.65 -13.27 -8.31
CA PHE A 599 30.60 -13.98 -9.17
C PHE A 599 31.85 -14.44 -8.42
N ASN A 600 32.39 -13.60 -7.53
CA ASN A 600 33.53 -13.97 -6.67
C ASN A 600 33.17 -15.13 -5.72
N THR A 601 31.97 -15.10 -5.14
CA THR A 601 31.46 -16.20 -4.31
C THR A 601 31.26 -17.46 -5.14
N LEU A 602 30.79 -17.37 -6.38
CA LEU A 602 30.66 -18.52 -7.28
C LEU A 602 32.02 -19.17 -7.59
N GLU A 603 33.05 -18.37 -7.90
CA GLU A 603 34.40 -18.90 -8.12
C GLU A 603 34.95 -19.61 -6.88
N SER A 604 34.73 -19.01 -5.70
CA SER A 604 35.12 -19.59 -4.42
C SER A 604 34.38 -20.89 -4.11
N PHE A 605 33.07 -20.91 -4.36
CA PHE A 605 32.21 -22.08 -4.19
C PHE A 605 32.64 -23.23 -5.12
N ILE A 606 32.91 -22.95 -6.39
CA ILE A 606 33.41 -23.96 -7.35
C ILE A 606 34.77 -24.51 -6.90
N HIS A 607 35.68 -23.64 -6.42
CA HIS A 607 36.97 -24.09 -5.91
C HIS A 607 36.82 -24.99 -4.68
N TYR A 608 35.97 -24.59 -3.74
CA TYR A 608 35.63 -25.35 -2.56
C TYR A 608 35.08 -26.74 -2.92
N LYS A 609 34.09 -26.81 -3.83
CA LYS A 609 33.45 -28.06 -4.29
C LYS A 609 34.33 -28.99 -5.12
N LYS A 610 35.49 -28.54 -5.60
CA LYS A 610 36.49 -29.42 -6.22
C LYS A 610 37.35 -30.16 -5.22
N ASN A 611 37.43 -29.62 -4.00
CA ASN A 611 38.31 -30.10 -2.95
C ASN A 611 37.57 -30.96 -1.90
N GLU A 612 36.23 -30.93 -1.90
CA GLU A 612 35.37 -31.99 -1.35
C GLU A 612 35.46 -33.25 -2.22
#